data_AF-A0A2K1KMH1-F1
#
_entry.id   AF-A0A2K1KMH1-F1
#
_cell.length_a   1.000
_cell.length_b   1.000
_cell.length_c   1.000
_cell.angle_alpha   90.00
_cell.angle_beta   90.00
_cell.angle_gamma   90.00
#
_symmetry.space_group_name_H-M   'P 1'
#
loop_
_entity.id
_entity.type
_entity.pdbx_description
1 polymer ?
#
loop_
_entity_poly.entity_id
_entity_poly.type
_entity_poly.pdbx_seq_one_letter_code
_entity_poly.pdbx_strand_id
1 'polypeptide(L)' 'MFLISWHGYWQELIETLAWACERTPLSNLVHWKDKPVALSIVQVQLVGLAHFSIGYIFTYAAFLIAST' A
#
# COMPACT_ATOMS: atom_id res chain seq x y z
N MET A 1 2.31 -8.42 -0.20
CA MET A 1 0.93 -7.88 -0.08
C MET A 1 0.36 -7.48 -1.43
N PHE A 2 0.95 -6.50 -2.14
CA PHE A 2 0.41 -5.92 -3.38
C PHE A 2 0.20 -6.90 -4.55
N LEU A 3 0.98 -7.97 -4.67
CA LEU A 3 0.83 -8.95 -5.77
C LEU A 3 -0.29 -10.00 -5.54
N ILE A 4 -0.87 -10.06 -4.34
CA ILE A 4 -1.85 -11.10 -3.96
C ILE A 4 -3.21 -10.48 -3.65
N SER A 5 -3.25 -9.39 -2.89
CA SER A 5 -4.48 -8.66 -2.59
C SER A 5 -4.89 -7.78 -3.77
N TRP A 6 -6.14 -7.89 -4.23
CA TRP A 6 -6.66 -7.16 -5.40
C TRP A 6 -7.14 -5.74 -5.06
N HIS A 7 -7.31 -4.90 -6.10
CA HIS A 7 -7.77 -3.51 -5.99
C HIS A 7 -9.10 -3.37 -5.23
N GLY A 8 -10.08 -4.22 -5.52
CA GLY A 8 -11.43 -4.11 -4.95
C GLY A 8 -11.46 -4.19 -3.43
N TYR A 9 -10.69 -5.11 -2.85
CA TYR A 9 -10.55 -5.25 -1.39
C TYR A 9 -10.03 -3.96 -0.74
N TRP A 10 -8.99 -3.36 -1.33
CA TRP A 10 -8.42 -2.12 -0.80
C TRP A 10 -9.35 -0.94 -0.98
N GLN A 11 -10.14 -0.90 -2.06
CA GLN A 11 -11.12 0.16 -2.28
C GLN A 11 -12.21 0.15 -1.20
N GLU A 12 -12.79 -1.02 -0.91
CA GLU A 12 -13.80 -1.16 0.16
C GLU A 12 -13.23 -0.78 1.53
N LEU A 13 -11.99 -1.17 1.82
CA LEU A 13 -11.32 -0.81 3.08
C LEU A 13 -11.10 0.72 3.18
N ILE A 14 -10.64 1.36 2.12
CA ILE A 14 -10.41 2.82 2.11
C ILE A 14 -11.73 3.58 2.27
N GLU A 15 -12.82 3.11 1.68
CA GLU A 15 -14.13 3.73 1.80
C GLU A 15 -14.68 3.63 3.24
N THR A 16 -14.51 2.48 3.91
CA THR A 16 -14.90 2.33 5.32
C THR A 16 -14.05 3.19 6.26
N LEU A 17 -12.75 3.34 5.98
CA LEU A 17 -11.86 4.23 6.71
C LEU A 17 -12.23 5.71 6.52
N ALA A 18 -12.50 6.13 5.28
CA ALA A 18 -12.92 7.50 4.98
C ALA A 18 -14.23 7.84 5.69
N TRP A 19 -15.19 6.92 5.70
CA TRP A 19 -16.44 7.06 6.46
C TRP A 19 -16.19 7.22 7.96
N ALA A 20 -15.30 6.40 8.55
CA ALA A 20 -14.99 6.48 9.98
C ALA A 20 -14.27 7.80 10.34
N CYS A 21 -13.41 8.30 9.45
CA CYS A 21 -12.68 9.56 9.62
C CYS A 21 -13.64 10.75 9.68
N GLU A 22 -14.67 10.79 8.82
CA GLU A 22 -15.70 11.83 8.81
C GLU A 22 -16.58 11.81 10.08
N ARG A 23 -16.80 10.63 10.65
CA ARG A 23 -17.61 10.46 11.89
C ARG A 23 -16.84 10.71 13.18
N THR A 24 -15.53 10.94 13.12
CA THR A 24 -14.70 11.17 14.30
C THR A 24 -14.59 12.66 14.61
N PRO A 25 -15.02 13.14 15.80
CA PRO A 25 -15.24 14.57 16.08
C PRO A 25 -13.98 15.45 15.98
N LEU A 26 -12.79 14.91 16.28
CA LEU A 26 -11.52 15.61 16.11
C LEU A 26 -10.97 15.52 14.68
N SER A 27 -11.18 14.37 14.02
CA SER A 27 -10.65 14.13 12.68
C SER A 27 -11.45 14.84 11.59
N ASN A 28 -12.74 15.13 11.83
CA ASN A 28 -13.59 15.86 10.91
C ASN A 28 -13.19 17.34 10.74
N LEU A 29 -12.24 17.83 11.54
CA LEU A 29 -11.64 19.15 11.35
C LEU A 29 -10.60 19.16 10.20
N VAL A 30 -10.12 17.98 9.80
CA VAL A 30 -9.12 17.82 8.74
C VAL A 30 -9.78 17.15 7.54
N HIS A 31 -9.93 17.92 6.46
CA HIS A 31 -10.49 17.42 5.21
C HIS A 31 -9.40 17.12 4.19
N TRP A 32 -9.63 16.07 3.41
CA TRP A 32 -8.77 15.69 2.30
C TRP A 32 -9.02 16.61 1.12
N LYS A 33 -7.94 17.12 0.51
CA LYS A 33 -8.04 17.88 -0.75
C LYS A 33 -8.44 16.98 -1.92
N ASP A 34 -7.90 15.77 -1.94
CA ASP A 34 -8.15 14.75 -2.96
C ASP A 34 -8.80 13.52 -2.31
N LYS A 35 -9.74 12.87 -3.01
CA LYS A 35 -10.44 11.70 -2.48
C LYS A 35 -9.46 10.52 -2.34
N PRO A 36 -9.35 9.89 -1.15
CA PRO A 36 -8.52 8.70 -1.00
C PRO A 36 -9.12 7.55 -1.82
N VAL A 37 -8.30 6.94 -2.68
CA VAL A 37 -8.69 5.85 -3.58
C VAL A 37 -7.59 4.80 -3.59
N ALA A 38 -7.96 3.54 -3.81
CA ALA A 38 -6.98 2.48 -4.02
C ALA A 38 -6.08 2.78 -5.24
N LEU A 39 -4.84 2.29 -5.18
CA LEU A 39 -3.90 2.35 -6.30
C LEU A 39 -4.48 1.63 -7.52
N SER A 40 -4.23 2.15 -8.72
CA SER A 40 -4.73 1.50 -9.94
C SER A 40 -4.15 0.09 -10.12
N ILE A 41 -4.81 -0.78 -10.88
CA ILE A 41 -4.39 -2.18 -11.06
C ILE A 41 -2.93 -2.28 -11.54
N VAL A 42 -2.55 -1.46 -12.52
CA VAL A 42 -1.17 -1.42 -13.04
C VAL A 42 -0.20 -0.86 -11.99
N GLN A 43 -0.60 0.17 -11.24
CA GLN A 43 0.23 0.72 -10.16
C GLN A 43 0.47 -0.30 -9.04
N VAL A 44 -0.56 -1.05 -8.63
CA VAL A 44 -0.44 -2.10 -7.60
C VAL A 44 0.56 -3.16 -8.03
N GLN A 45 0.49 -3.59 -9.30
CA GLN A 45 1.44 -4.56 -9.84
C GLN A 45 2.87 -4.00 -9.89
N LEU A 46 3.04 -2.76 -10.36
CA LEU A 46 4.34 -2.10 -10.43
C LEU A 46 4.98 -1.94 -9.05
N VAL A 47 4.22 -1.44 -8.08
CA VAL A 47 4.67 -1.27 -6.69
C VAL A 47 4.99 -2.62 -6.06
N GLY A 48 4.18 -3.65 -6.34
CA GLY A 48 4.42 -5.02 -5.89
C GLY A 48 5.72 -5.61 -6.46
N LEU A 49 5.97 -5.43 -7.75
CA LEU A 49 7.19 -5.88 -8.41
C LEU A 49 8.43 -5.15 -7.84
N ALA A 50 8.35 -3.83 -7.65
CA ALA A 50 9.44 -3.05 -7.10
C ALA A 50 9.84 -3.54 -5.70
N HIS A 51 8.86 -3.77 -4.81
CA HIS A 51 9.13 -4.32 -3.48
C HIS A 51 9.77 -5.71 -3.55
N PHE A 52 9.25 -6.57 -4.43
CA PHE A 52 9.79 -7.92 -4.60
C PHE A 52 11.24 -7.90 -5.07
N SER A 53 11.56 -7.12 -6.11
CA SER A 53 12.90 -7.01 -6.66
C SER A 53 13.90 -6.43 -5.66
N ILE A 54 13.55 -5.34 -4.98
CA ILE A 54 14.42 -4.72 -3.97
C ILE A 54 14.68 -5.70 -2.82
N GLY A 55 13.63 -6.35 -2.31
CA GLY A 55 13.75 -7.34 -1.24
C GLY A 55 14.61 -8.53 -1.65
N TYR A 56 14.44 -9.04 -2.88
CA TYR A 56 15.23 -10.13 -3.42
C TYR A 56 16.73 -9.79 -3.48
N ILE A 57 17.06 -8.62 -4.04
CA ILE A 57 18.45 -8.16 -4.18
C ILE A 57 19.10 -7.99 -2.80
N PHE A 58 18.44 -7.27 -1.88
CA PHE A 58 19.03 -7.02 -0.56
C PHE A 58 19.17 -8.28 0.28
N THR A 59 18.21 -9.20 0.21
CA THR A 59 18.30 -10.47 0.95
C THR A 59 19.48 -11.30 0.45
N TYR A 60 19.64 -11.42 -0.88
CA TYR A 60 20.75 -12.18 -1.45
C TYR A 60 22.10 -11.50 -1.23
N ALA A 61 22.18 -10.18 -1.38
CA ALA A 61 23.40 -9.42 -1.16
C ALA A 61 23.88 -9.55 0.30
N ALA A 62 22.97 -9.45 1.27
CA ALA A 62 23.31 -9.64 2.68
C ALA A 62 23.85 -11.06 2.96
N PHE A 63 23.21 -12.09 2.40
CA PHE A 63 23.71 -13.47 2.51
C PHE A 63 25.10 -13.62 1.90
N LEU A 64 25.31 -13.10 0.69
CA LEU A 64 26.59 -13.19 -0.01
C LEU A 64 27.71 -12.58 0.83
N ILE A 65 27.53 -11.35 1.32
CA ILE A 65 28.54 -10.65 2.14
C ILE A 65 28.81 -11.37 3.46
N ALA A 66 27.79 -11.94 4.10
CA ALA A 66 27.96 -12.61 5.40
C ALA A 66 28.55 -14.03 5.28
N SER A 67 28.39 -14.67 4.11
CA SER A 67 28.81 -16.06 3.88
C SER A 67 30.22 -16.20 3.27
N THR A 68 30.84 -15.09 2.90
CA THR A 68 32.23 -15.00 2.40
C THR A 68 33.16 -14.46 3.48
#